data_AF-A0A540W3A0-F1
#
_entry.id   AF-A0A540W3A0-F1
#
_cell.length_a   1.000
_cell.length_b   1.000
_cell.length_c   1.000
_cell.angle_alpha   90.00
_cell.angle_beta   90.00
_cell.angle_gamma   90.00
#
_symmetry.space_group_name_H-M   'P 1'
#
loop_
_entity.id
_entity.type
_entity.pdbx_description
1 polymer ?
#
loop_
_entity_poly.entity_id
_entity_poly.type
_entity_poly.pdbx_seq_one_letter_code
_entity_poly.pdbx_strand_id
1 'polypeptide(L)'
;MRRGRFPSAWQGRSVWRLARSAVAALALLGGVQSGLAGTAQAATAASLCTSANGPFATATVGGGLYQIMPDEWNSSAEVCMSSDGGADFTVTSSALSSATNAQTGAPGAYARISYLPRANRLPTPVATMGDTLTSWQTTTGAPGQYDVSYDIWYADSATGCGPTTSHELMIWLNRQQGPVPLGSAGPQVTLGGRAYQVYEYQSASTGKQVISYLMTNPTNSVYDLNLRTVTADAVVRGYVPANGELCSVQAGFEIWNGGAGLATNSFSYQPAVGLPTGNVTSGVPGKCLDGGNNAPDPTATALPADLWSCAGTAGQSWTVGNDGTVQALGKCLDVTGGATTPGTPVELWPCNGRGSQVWEQNGRTLVNPESGLCLTDPSASAADGTRLVLSTCGGAGQDWRYPYDGQPIWSSFTNKTTNLCLSGGTDNPASVSLHGCTSSPSPAQNWQLVNDGTLRVSTGSCLDAGSAGTDGSTVQLAPCSGAATQQWLLSPDGYLQNPGSGKCLDDPRSTAVPGTPLDLWTCNGTGAQVWYSAA
;
A
#
# COMPACT_ATOMS: atom_id res chain seq x y z
N MET A 1 -28.99 -38.92 -64.07
CA MET A 1 -27.93 -38.77 -63.04
C MET A 1 -27.85 -37.30 -62.63
N ARG A 2 -27.41 -37.09 -61.39
CA ARG A 2 -27.56 -35.89 -60.55
C ARG A 2 -27.02 -34.56 -61.10
N ARG A 3 -27.71 -33.50 -60.65
CA ARG A 3 -27.28 -32.11 -60.36
C ARG A 3 -27.02 -31.17 -61.55
N GLY A 4 -28.05 -30.38 -61.85
CA GLY A 4 -27.97 -29.20 -62.71
C GLY A 4 -27.44 -27.96 -61.97
N ARG A 5 -26.75 -27.14 -62.75
CA ARG A 5 -26.18 -25.82 -62.44
C ARG A 5 -26.89 -24.79 -63.36
N PHE A 6 -27.22 -23.62 -62.79
CA PHE A 6 -27.50 -22.30 -63.43
C PHE A 6 -28.76 -22.17 -64.33
N PRO A 7 -29.33 -20.95 -64.58
CA PRO A 7 -28.66 -19.64 -64.60
C PRO A 7 -29.42 -18.40 -64.04
N SER A 8 -28.67 -17.30 -64.03
CA SER A 8 -29.06 -15.89 -63.92
C SER A 8 -30.08 -15.44 -64.96
N ALA A 9 -30.95 -14.47 -64.62
CA ALA A 9 -31.48 -13.50 -65.58
C ALA A 9 -32.26 -12.32 -64.95
N TRP A 10 -31.77 -11.11 -65.25
CA TRP A 10 -32.52 -9.91 -65.68
C TRP A 10 -33.10 -8.89 -64.69
N GLN A 11 -32.53 -7.67 -64.79
CA GLN A 11 -33.15 -6.33 -64.92
C GLN A 11 -34.36 -6.00 -64.01
N GLY A 12 -34.43 -4.90 -63.26
CA GLY A 12 -33.97 -3.55 -63.51
C GLY A 12 -35.13 -2.59 -63.17
N ARG A 13 -34.77 -1.38 -62.71
CA ARG A 13 -35.60 -0.16 -62.51
C ARG A 13 -36.25 0.07 -61.13
N SER A 14 -35.75 1.16 -60.56
CA SER A 14 -36.18 1.96 -59.43
C SER A 14 -37.61 2.49 -59.57
N VAL A 15 -38.36 2.52 -58.46
CA VAL A 15 -39.38 3.56 -58.20
C VAL A 15 -39.38 3.84 -56.69
N TRP A 16 -39.06 5.09 -56.33
CA TRP A 16 -39.25 5.64 -55.00
C TRP A 16 -40.75 5.69 -54.66
N ARG A 17 -41.16 5.09 -53.54
CA ARG A 17 -42.43 5.41 -52.88
C ARG A 17 -42.23 5.50 -51.37
N LEU A 18 -42.51 6.69 -50.85
CA LEU A 18 -42.68 7.02 -49.44
C LEU A 18 -43.72 6.09 -48.80
N ALA A 19 -43.34 5.43 -47.70
CA ALA A 19 -44.27 4.86 -46.75
C ALA A 19 -43.98 5.43 -45.37
N ARG A 20 -44.99 6.14 -44.83
CA ARG A 20 -45.03 6.72 -43.49
C ARG A 20 -45.01 5.60 -42.46
N SER A 21 -44.07 5.63 -41.52
CA SER A 21 -44.14 4.80 -40.30
C SER A 21 -44.71 5.64 -39.16
N ALA A 22 -45.78 5.11 -38.57
CA ALA A 22 -46.47 5.68 -37.42
C ALA A 22 -45.56 5.68 -36.19
N VAL A 23 -45.47 6.84 -35.52
CA VAL A 23 -44.87 7.00 -34.20
C VAL A 23 -45.91 6.56 -33.17
N ALA A 24 -45.66 5.45 -32.47
CA ALA A 24 -46.38 5.10 -31.26
C ALA A 24 -45.73 5.85 -30.09
N ALA A 25 -46.44 6.85 -29.58
CA ALA A 25 -46.07 7.55 -28.34
C ALA A 25 -46.41 6.64 -27.15
N LEU A 26 -45.41 6.01 -26.54
CA LEU A 26 -45.53 5.50 -25.17
C LEU A 26 -45.31 6.68 -24.21
N ALA A 27 -46.40 7.10 -23.56
CA ALA A 27 -46.33 7.97 -22.41
C ALA A 27 -45.64 7.22 -21.24
N LEU A 28 -44.41 7.60 -20.93
CA LEU A 28 -43.75 7.24 -19.68
C LEU A 28 -44.43 8.03 -18.57
N LEU A 29 -45.33 7.37 -17.83
CA LEU A 29 -45.79 7.84 -16.53
C LEU A 29 -44.57 7.93 -15.61
N GLY A 30 -44.23 9.16 -15.20
CA GLY A 30 -43.23 9.44 -14.19
C GLY A 30 -43.64 8.81 -12.86
N GLY A 31 -43.13 7.60 -12.61
CA GLY A 31 -43.03 7.07 -11.26
C GLY A 31 -41.85 7.76 -10.60
N VAL A 32 -42.14 8.62 -9.63
CA VAL A 32 -41.14 9.07 -8.65
C VAL A 32 -40.72 7.80 -7.89
N GLN A 33 -39.62 7.18 -8.33
CA GLN A 33 -38.88 6.29 -7.45
C GLN A 33 -38.27 7.20 -6.38
N SER A 34 -38.98 7.35 -5.28
CA SER A 34 -38.38 7.69 -4.00
C SER A 34 -37.30 6.65 -3.75
N GLY A 35 -36.07 7.02 -4.07
CA GLY A 35 -34.90 6.27 -3.66
C GLY A 35 -35.02 6.06 -2.16
N LEU A 36 -35.09 4.80 -1.75
CA LEU A 36 -34.80 4.44 -0.37
C LEU A 36 -33.35 4.86 -0.16
N ALA A 37 -33.14 6.06 0.36
CA ALA A 37 -31.93 6.39 1.07
C ALA A 37 -31.83 5.32 2.16
N GLY A 38 -30.97 4.32 1.94
CA GLY A 38 -30.58 3.43 3.02
C GLY A 38 -30.08 4.33 4.13
N THR A 39 -30.82 4.38 5.23
CA THR A 39 -30.35 5.05 6.44
C THR A 39 -29.03 4.37 6.80
N ALA A 40 -27.91 5.10 6.70
CA ALA A 40 -26.66 4.65 7.27
C ALA A 40 -26.95 4.27 8.73
N GLN A 41 -26.81 2.99 9.04
CA GLN A 41 -27.08 2.49 10.37
C GLN A 41 -26.06 3.17 11.29
N ALA A 42 -26.55 3.91 12.29
CA ALA A 42 -25.67 4.60 13.24
C ALA A 42 -24.72 3.57 13.86
N ALA A 43 -23.43 3.90 13.90
CA ALA A 43 -22.42 3.08 14.55
C ALA A 43 -22.84 2.85 16.02
N THR A 44 -22.91 1.60 16.44
CA THR A 44 -23.30 1.26 17.81
C THR A 44 -22.06 1.20 18.68
N ALA A 45 -21.99 2.06 19.68
CA ALA A 45 -20.94 2.01 20.69
C ALA A 45 -20.86 0.62 21.35
N ALA A 46 -19.64 0.16 21.58
CA ALA A 46 -19.34 -1.13 22.18
C ALA A 46 -18.52 -0.96 23.46
N SER A 47 -18.75 -1.84 24.44
CA SER A 47 -17.94 -1.96 25.65
C SER A 47 -17.73 -3.45 25.95
N LEU A 48 -16.48 -3.84 26.15
CA LEU A 48 -16.02 -5.21 26.28
C LEU A 48 -15.09 -5.32 27.48
N CYS A 49 -15.21 -6.39 28.23
CA CYS A 49 -14.26 -6.76 29.27
C CYS A 49 -13.97 -8.26 29.17
N THR A 50 -12.77 -8.65 29.54
CA THR A 50 -12.37 -10.05 29.63
C THR A 50 -12.99 -10.67 30.88
N SER A 51 -13.64 -11.83 30.75
CA SER A 51 -13.94 -12.68 31.92
C SER A 51 -12.80 -13.66 32.14
N ALA A 52 -12.34 -13.83 33.39
CA ALA A 52 -11.30 -14.79 33.72
C ALA A 52 -11.64 -16.20 33.16
N ASN A 53 -10.76 -16.75 32.32
CA ASN A 53 -10.84 -18.10 31.74
C ASN A 53 -12.07 -18.43 30.85
N GLY A 54 -12.57 -17.53 30.00
CA GLY A 54 -13.70 -17.85 29.10
C GLY A 54 -14.09 -16.74 28.13
N PRO A 55 -14.82 -17.07 27.04
CA PRO A 55 -14.60 -16.55 25.69
C PRO A 55 -14.56 -15.02 25.64
N PHE A 56 -13.48 -14.52 25.05
CA PHE A 56 -13.18 -13.11 24.91
C PHE A 56 -14.32 -12.40 24.20
N ALA A 57 -14.93 -11.45 24.89
CA ALA A 57 -15.99 -10.65 24.31
C ALA A 57 -15.43 -9.92 23.08
N THR A 58 -16.16 -10.02 21.96
CA THR A 58 -15.81 -9.32 20.72
C THR A 58 -16.94 -8.37 20.34
N ALA A 59 -16.60 -7.25 19.73
CA ALA A 59 -17.57 -6.38 19.06
C ALA A 59 -17.14 -6.10 17.63
N THR A 60 -18.12 -5.99 16.74
CA THR A 60 -17.91 -5.56 15.37
C THR A 60 -17.97 -4.03 15.31
N VAL A 61 -17.00 -3.42 14.63
CA VAL A 61 -16.86 -1.96 14.52
C VAL A 61 -16.50 -1.54 13.08
N GLY A 62 -16.42 -0.23 12.83
CA GLY A 62 -16.05 0.33 11.52
C GLY A 62 -16.99 -0.10 10.40
N GLY A 63 -18.30 -0.11 10.66
CA GLY A 63 -19.31 -0.48 9.67
C GLY A 63 -19.31 -1.98 9.30
N GLY A 64 -18.90 -2.85 10.21
CA GLY A 64 -18.85 -4.30 9.94
C GLY A 64 -17.52 -4.81 9.40
N LEU A 65 -16.53 -3.93 9.22
CA LEU A 65 -15.23 -4.27 8.62
C LEU A 65 -14.27 -4.92 9.62
N TYR A 66 -14.38 -4.55 10.89
CA TYR A 66 -13.40 -4.91 11.89
C TYR A 66 -14.05 -5.54 13.12
N GLN A 67 -13.24 -6.26 13.87
CA GLN A 67 -13.59 -6.81 15.18
C GLN A 67 -12.59 -6.30 16.21
N ILE A 68 -13.08 -5.80 17.33
CA ILE A 68 -12.25 -5.46 18.49
C ILE A 68 -12.36 -6.53 19.56
N MET A 69 -11.27 -6.75 20.28
CA MET A 69 -11.14 -7.79 21.28
C MET A 69 -10.02 -7.43 22.28
N PRO A 70 -10.28 -7.49 23.61
CA PRO A 70 -9.25 -7.25 24.61
C PRO A 70 -8.23 -8.40 24.75
N ASP A 71 -8.53 -9.57 24.19
CA ASP A 71 -7.76 -10.83 24.14
C ASP A 71 -6.76 -11.05 25.29
N GLU A 72 -7.28 -11.43 26.45
CA GLU A 72 -6.46 -11.83 27.60
C GLU A 72 -6.10 -13.30 27.48
N TRP A 73 -4.82 -13.64 27.32
CA TRP A 73 -4.46 -15.01 26.96
C TRP A 73 -3.40 -15.64 27.87
N ASN A 74 -2.63 -14.85 28.62
CA ASN A 74 -1.54 -15.34 29.48
C ASN A 74 -1.67 -14.82 30.92
N SER A 75 -2.88 -14.52 31.34
CA SER A 75 -3.22 -13.90 32.63
C SER A 75 -4.56 -14.45 33.12
N SER A 76 -5.11 -13.79 34.13
CA SER A 76 -6.52 -13.89 34.51
C SER A 76 -7.05 -12.53 34.97
N ALA A 77 -6.29 -11.46 34.69
CA ALA A 77 -6.57 -10.11 35.12
C ALA A 77 -7.48 -9.43 34.10
N GLU A 78 -8.46 -8.68 34.59
CA GLU A 78 -9.43 -8.00 33.72
C GLU A 78 -8.77 -6.93 32.86
N VAL A 79 -9.10 -6.93 31.58
CA VAL A 79 -8.83 -5.84 30.64
C VAL A 79 -10.15 -5.46 29.98
N CYS A 80 -10.48 -4.16 30.00
CA CYS A 80 -11.67 -3.63 29.36
C CYS A 80 -11.32 -2.65 28.24
N MET A 81 -12.19 -2.60 27.24
CA MET A 81 -12.10 -1.65 26.14
C MET A 81 -13.48 -1.16 25.69
N SER A 82 -13.51 -0.01 25.02
CA SER A 82 -14.72 0.53 24.41
C SER A 82 -14.43 1.16 23.05
N SER A 83 -15.44 1.20 22.19
CA SER A 83 -15.44 1.93 20.92
C SER A 83 -16.75 2.70 20.77
N ASP A 84 -16.74 3.80 20.03
CA ASP A 84 -17.97 4.50 19.64
C ASP A 84 -18.71 3.83 18.46
N GLY A 85 -18.12 2.75 17.93
CA GLY A 85 -18.60 1.98 16.78
C GLY A 85 -17.82 2.27 15.48
N GLY A 86 -16.95 3.28 15.48
CA GLY A 86 -15.96 3.55 14.44
C GLY A 86 -14.82 2.51 14.42
N ALA A 87 -13.86 2.66 13.51
CA ALA A 87 -12.71 1.75 13.43
C ALA A 87 -11.65 2.12 14.49
N ASP A 88 -12.04 2.03 15.76
CA ASP A 88 -11.31 2.51 16.93
C ASP A 88 -11.55 1.61 18.15
N PHE A 89 -10.75 1.83 19.19
CA PHE A 89 -11.09 1.42 20.56
C PHE A 89 -10.19 2.16 21.57
N THR A 90 -10.61 2.22 22.83
CA THR A 90 -9.80 2.66 23.97
C THR A 90 -9.77 1.56 25.02
N VAL A 91 -8.61 1.25 25.58
CA VAL A 91 -8.45 0.41 26.78
C VAL A 91 -8.91 1.22 27.98
N THR A 92 -10.09 0.93 28.51
CA THR A 92 -10.75 1.71 29.57
C THR A 92 -10.25 1.35 30.95
N SER A 93 -9.87 0.08 31.17
CA SER A 93 -9.23 -0.40 32.39
C SER A 93 -8.32 -1.59 32.09
N SER A 94 -7.32 -1.77 32.95
CA SER A 94 -6.44 -2.93 32.90
C SER A 94 -5.93 -3.25 34.31
N ALA A 95 -6.15 -4.48 34.76
CA ALA A 95 -5.65 -5.01 36.01
C ALA A 95 -4.32 -5.79 35.83
N LEU A 96 -3.74 -5.76 34.63
CA LEU A 96 -2.46 -6.40 34.34
C LEU A 96 -1.34 -5.75 35.16
N SER A 97 -0.61 -6.57 35.90
CA SER A 97 0.43 -6.14 36.86
C SER A 97 1.75 -6.89 36.72
N SER A 98 1.89 -7.75 35.70
CA SER A 98 3.06 -8.61 35.53
C SER A 98 3.99 -8.08 34.45
N ALA A 99 4.98 -7.29 34.86
CA ALA A 99 6.06 -6.78 34.01
C ALA A 99 6.96 -7.89 33.41
N THR A 100 7.01 -9.07 34.05
CA THR A 100 7.84 -10.20 33.63
C THR A 100 7.04 -11.48 33.80
N ASN A 101 6.74 -12.15 32.70
CA ASN A 101 5.94 -13.37 32.70
C ASN A 101 6.62 -14.55 33.43
N ALA A 102 5.77 -15.45 33.95
CA ALA A 102 6.17 -16.78 34.43
C ALA A 102 6.35 -17.80 33.28
N GLN A 103 6.00 -17.41 32.05
CA GLN A 103 6.27 -18.13 30.80
C GLN A 103 6.97 -17.18 29.83
N THR A 104 8.22 -17.45 29.51
CA THR A 104 9.10 -16.58 28.71
C THR A 104 8.43 -15.95 27.48
N GLY A 105 8.36 -14.62 27.44
CA GLY A 105 8.30 -13.82 26.21
C GLY A 105 6.96 -13.21 25.75
N ALA A 106 5.81 -13.53 26.36
CA ALA A 106 4.50 -13.13 25.84
C ALA A 106 3.66 -12.22 26.77
N PRO A 107 2.80 -11.32 26.23
CA PRO A 107 1.99 -10.39 27.03
C PRO A 107 0.88 -11.07 27.81
N GLY A 108 0.31 -10.34 28.79
CA GLY A 108 -0.88 -10.80 29.51
C GLY A 108 -2.15 -10.67 28.68
N ALA A 109 -2.23 -9.65 27.82
CA ALA A 109 -3.33 -9.47 26.87
C ALA A 109 -2.87 -8.78 25.59
N TYR A 110 -3.60 -9.00 24.50
CA TYR A 110 -3.46 -8.28 23.22
C TYR A 110 -4.76 -7.55 22.90
N ALA A 111 -4.89 -6.32 23.42
CA ALA A 111 -6.03 -5.47 23.14
C ALA A 111 -5.96 -4.96 21.70
N ARG A 112 -6.82 -5.48 20.82
CA ARG A 112 -6.66 -5.34 19.37
C ARG A 112 -7.92 -4.97 18.60
N ILE A 113 -7.70 -4.51 17.39
CA ILE A 113 -8.63 -4.46 16.26
C ILE A 113 -8.13 -5.40 15.17
N SER A 114 -9.03 -6.16 14.54
CA SER A 114 -8.72 -7.15 13.51
C SER A 114 -9.59 -6.93 12.28
N TYR A 115 -9.03 -7.13 11.09
CA TYR A 115 -9.83 -7.19 9.87
C TYR A 115 -10.72 -8.44 9.88
N LEU A 116 -12.03 -8.26 9.71
CA LEU A 116 -12.95 -9.38 9.62
C LEU A 116 -12.83 -10.03 8.24
N PRO A 117 -12.61 -11.37 8.18
CA PRO A 117 -12.58 -12.09 6.92
C PRO A 117 -13.87 -11.85 6.11
N ARG A 118 -13.73 -11.22 4.94
CA ARG A 118 -14.79 -11.15 3.94
C ARG A 118 -14.60 -12.29 2.94
N ALA A 119 -15.70 -12.81 2.41
CA ALA A 119 -15.64 -13.79 1.32
C ALA A 119 -14.71 -13.29 0.22
N ASN A 120 -13.71 -14.10 -0.13
CA ASN A 120 -12.65 -13.84 -1.13
C ASN A 120 -11.55 -12.83 -0.73
N ARG A 121 -11.42 -12.43 0.55
CA ARG A 121 -10.36 -11.50 1.01
C ARG A 121 -9.39 -12.07 2.04
N LEU A 122 -9.80 -13.08 2.80
CA LEU A 122 -8.91 -13.89 3.63
C LEU A 122 -9.44 -15.34 3.66
N PRO A 123 -8.57 -16.37 3.67
CA PRO A 123 -7.13 -16.26 3.45
C PRO A 123 -6.77 -15.73 2.04
N THR A 124 -5.64 -15.03 1.92
CA THR A 124 -5.11 -14.51 0.64
C THR A 124 -3.79 -15.21 0.30
N PRO A 125 -3.64 -15.79 -0.92
CA PRO A 125 -2.39 -16.43 -1.30
C PRO A 125 -1.22 -15.44 -1.29
N VAL A 126 -0.14 -15.78 -0.59
CA VAL A 126 1.06 -14.93 -0.50
C VAL A 126 1.64 -14.66 -1.89
N ALA A 127 1.61 -15.65 -2.78
CA ALA A 127 2.10 -15.52 -4.16
C ALA A 127 1.37 -14.45 -4.99
N THR A 128 0.14 -14.08 -4.62
CA THR A 128 -0.66 -13.07 -5.33
C THR A 128 -1.05 -11.89 -4.44
N MET A 129 -0.49 -11.80 -3.23
CA MET A 129 -0.72 -10.69 -2.33
C MET A 129 -0.19 -9.40 -2.97
N GLY A 130 -1.11 -8.50 -3.29
CA GLY A 130 -0.81 -7.17 -3.84
C GLY A 130 -0.40 -6.18 -2.75
N ASP A 131 -0.15 -4.92 -3.13
CA ASP A 131 0.18 -3.79 -2.27
C ASP A 131 -0.98 -3.53 -1.28
N THR A 132 -0.92 -4.26 -0.18
CA THR A 132 -1.95 -4.28 0.85
C THR A 132 -1.62 -3.21 1.87
N LEU A 133 -2.45 -2.16 1.94
CA LEU A 133 -2.16 -0.96 2.71
C LEU A 133 -2.91 -0.96 4.05
N THR A 134 -2.27 -0.42 5.09
CA THR A 134 -2.91 -0.13 6.38
C THR A 134 -2.48 1.22 6.93
N SER A 135 -3.45 1.95 7.47
CA SER A 135 -3.21 3.16 8.27
C SER A 135 -3.71 2.93 9.68
N TRP A 136 -2.94 3.35 10.68
CA TRP A 136 -3.29 3.16 12.07
C TRP A 136 -2.77 4.33 12.90
N GLN A 137 -3.66 4.95 13.68
CA GLN A 137 -3.32 6.02 14.60
C GLN A 137 -3.61 5.59 16.03
N THR A 138 -2.67 5.84 16.94
CA THR A 138 -2.80 5.43 18.33
C THR A 138 -2.54 6.57 19.30
N THR A 139 -3.16 6.45 20.47
CA THR A 139 -2.82 7.20 21.68
C THR A 139 -2.01 6.30 22.59
N THR A 140 -0.79 6.74 22.93
CA THR A 140 0.14 6.02 23.82
C THR A 140 0.53 6.90 25.01
N GLY A 141 1.43 6.41 25.87
CA GLY A 141 1.93 7.17 27.03
C GLY A 141 1.21 6.83 28.34
N ALA A 142 0.27 5.88 28.29
CA ALA A 142 -0.23 5.23 29.49
C ALA A 142 0.96 4.66 30.30
N PRO A 143 0.93 4.72 31.66
CA PRO A 143 1.90 4.01 32.48
C PRO A 143 1.79 2.50 32.25
N GLY A 144 2.93 1.82 32.17
CA GLY A 144 2.95 0.37 31.99
C GLY A 144 4.12 -0.14 31.17
N GLN A 145 4.01 -1.42 30.81
CA GLN A 145 4.89 -2.13 29.90
C GLN A 145 4.03 -2.75 28.80
N TYR A 146 4.23 -2.30 27.58
CA TYR A 146 3.44 -2.71 26.43
C TYR A 146 4.19 -2.42 25.13
N ASP A 147 3.74 -3.03 24.05
CA ASP A 147 4.10 -2.60 22.72
C ASP A 147 2.89 -1.99 21.98
N VAL A 148 3.16 -1.50 20.76
CA VAL A 148 2.16 -1.05 19.80
C VAL A 148 2.48 -1.78 18.51
N SER A 149 1.70 -2.82 18.19
CA SER A 149 2.11 -3.79 17.18
C SER A 149 0.98 -4.28 16.31
N TYR A 150 1.37 -4.64 15.08
CA TYR A 150 0.59 -5.52 14.23
C TYR A 150 0.97 -6.97 14.50
N ASP A 151 -0.02 -7.84 14.63
CA ASP A 151 0.12 -9.29 14.61
C ASP A 151 -0.50 -9.84 13.32
N ILE A 152 0.35 -10.33 12.43
CA ILE A 152 -0.04 -10.79 11.10
C ILE A 152 0.25 -12.28 10.99
N TRP A 153 -0.78 -13.06 10.69
CA TRP A 153 -0.72 -14.51 10.74
C TRP A 153 -0.68 -15.10 9.34
N TYR A 154 0.26 -16.01 9.11
CA TYR A 154 0.42 -16.75 7.85
C TYR A 154 0.38 -18.25 8.08
N ALA A 155 0.01 -19.03 7.08
CA ALA A 155 0.06 -20.49 7.15
C ALA A 155 0.50 -21.10 5.83
N ASP A 156 1.03 -22.33 5.86
CA ASP A 156 1.43 -23.07 4.64
C ASP A 156 0.25 -23.34 3.68
N SER A 157 -0.97 -23.33 4.19
CA SER A 157 -2.20 -23.50 3.40
C SER A 157 -3.41 -22.91 4.11
N ALA A 158 -4.51 -22.71 3.38
CA ALA A 158 -5.74 -22.13 3.91
C ALA A 158 -6.32 -22.92 5.09
N THR A 159 -6.17 -24.26 5.07
CA THR A 159 -6.61 -25.13 6.17
C THR A 159 -5.75 -25.00 7.43
N GLY A 160 -4.55 -24.43 7.30
CA GLY A 160 -3.63 -24.17 8.41
C GLY A 160 -3.82 -22.80 9.08
N CYS A 161 -4.80 -22.00 8.66
CA CYS A 161 -5.11 -20.73 9.31
C CYS A 161 -5.77 -20.97 10.68
N GLY A 162 -4.95 -21.05 11.73
CA GLY A 162 -5.38 -21.25 13.10
C GLY A 162 -4.24 -21.00 14.09
N PRO A 163 -4.54 -20.66 15.35
CA PRO A 163 -3.58 -20.08 16.31
C PRO A 163 -2.37 -20.97 16.64
N THR A 164 -2.45 -22.28 16.38
CA THR A 164 -1.38 -23.25 16.65
C THR A 164 -0.64 -23.71 15.39
N THR A 165 -1.21 -23.45 14.21
CA THR A 165 -0.70 -23.91 12.91
C THR A 165 -0.17 -22.77 12.05
N SER A 166 -0.48 -21.52 12.40
CA SER A 166 0.05 -20.34 11.72
C SER A 166 1.41 -19.89 12.27
N HIS A 167 2.19 -19.30 11.37
CA HIS A 167 3.37 -18.49 11.63
C HIS A 167 2.97 -17.04 11.89
N GLU A 168 3.85 -16.29 12.52
CA GLU A 168 3.56 -14.96 13.03
C GLU A 168 4.59 -13.97 12.51
N LEU A 169 4.11 -12.92 11.85
CA LEU A 169 4.88 -11.77 11.47
C LEU A 169 4.36 -10.59 12.28
N MET A 170 5.25 -9.94 13.03
CA MET A 170 4.88 -8.77 13.82
C MET A 170 5.52 -7.51 13.26
N ILE A 171 4.81 -6.39 13.32
CA ILE A 171 5.38 -5.06 13.05
C ILE A 171 5.19 -4.19 14.27
N TRP A 172 6.28 -3.92 14.99
CA TRP A 172 6.26 -3.13 16.22
C TRP A 172 6.51 -1.66 15.87
N LEU A 173 5.50 -0.82 16.05
CA LEU A 173 5.59 0.63 15.81
C LEU A 173 6.32 1.34 16.95
N ASN A 174 6.04 0.93 18.18
CA ASN A 174 6.57 1.51 19.39
C ASN A 174 6.53 0.48 20.53
N ARG A 175 7.24 0.77 21.62
CA ARG A 175 7.17 0.02 22.86
C ARG A 175 7.46 0.90 24.07
N GLN A 176 6.82 0.58 25.18
CA GLN A 176 7.05 1.20 26.48
C GLN A 176 7.70 0.17 27.41
N GLN A 177 8.91 0.49 27.87
CA GLN A 177 9.65 -0.18 28.96
C GLN A 177 9.55 -1.72 29.01
N GLY A 178 10.60 -2.45 28.58
CA GLY A 178 10.75 -3.87 28.91
C GLY A 178 10.55 -4.84 27.74
N PRO A 179 9.40 -4.83 27.02
CA PRO A 179 9.14 -5.76 25.93
C PRO A 179 10.21 -5.71 24.83
N VAL A 180 10.66 -6.88 24.43
CA VAL A 180 11.56 -7.08 23.28
C VAL A 180 10.92 -8.15 22.41
N PRO A 181 10.93 -7.98 21.08
CA PRO A 181 10.43 -9.03 20.20
C PRO A 181 11.13 -10.36 20.46
N LEU A 182 10.38 -11.45 20.28
CA LEU A 182 10.89 -12.80 20.47
C LEU A 182 12.01 -13.10 19.46
N GLY A 183 13.08 -13.75 19.92
CA GLY A 183 14.18 -14.19 19.07
C GLY A 183 15.44 -13.33 19.17
N SER A 184 16.31 -13.47 18.16
CA SER A 184 17.57 -12.74 18.08
C SER A 184 17.50 -11.60 17.06
N ALA A 185 18.10 -10.46 17.38
CA ALA A 185 18.21 -9.32 16.48
C ALA A 185 19.19 -9.63 15.32
N GLY A 186 18.72 -9.47 14.08
CA GLY A 186 19.51 -9.56 12.86
C GLY A 186 20.00 -8.18 12.35
N PRO A 187 20.34 -8.07 11.06
CA PRO A 187 20.61 -6.77 10.43
C PRO A 187 19.37 -5.88 10.36
N GLN A 188 19.58 -4.56 10.33
CA GLN A 188 18.53 -3.61 10.01
C GLN A 188 18.21 -3.65 8.51
N VAL A 189 16.95 -3.41 8.17
CA VAL A 189 16.45 -3.29 6.79
C VAL A 189 15.61 -2.05 6.62
N THR A 190 15.50 -1.55 5.39
CA THR A 190 14.61 -0.44 5.07
C THR A 190 13.56 -0.89 4.07
N LEU A 191 12.36 -1.20 4.56
CA LEU A 191 11.26 -1.73 3.75
C LEU A 191 10.19 -0.67 3.59
N GLY A 192 9.77 -0.41 2.34
CA GLY A 192 8.78 0.63 2.07
C GLY A 192 9.18 1.99 2.64
N GLY A 193 10.49 2.31 2.64
CA GLY A 193 11.07 3.55 3.16
C GLY A 193 11.06 3.71 4.68
N ARG A 194 10.78 2.64 5.44
CA ARG A 194 10.87 2.62 6.91
C ARG A 194 11.98 1.69 7.36
N ALA A 195 12.76 2.12 8.34
CA ALA A 195 13.86 1.32 8.90
C ALA A 195 13.37 0.43 10.04
N TYR A 196 13.77 -0.85 9.99
CA TYR A 196 13.38 -1.87 10.96
C TYR A 196 14.60 -2.61 11.47
N GLN A 197 14.62 -2.86 12.78
CA GLN A 197 15.41 -3.91 13.39
C GLN A 197 14.62 -5.22 13.32
N VAL A 198 15.16 -6.22 12.61
CA VAL A 198 14.49 -7.53 12.45
C VAL A 198 14.88 -8.47 13.59
N TYR A 199 13.90 -9.18 14.14
CA TYR A 199 14.07 -10.26 15.11
C TYR A 199 13.51 -11.55 14.54
N GLU A 200 14.23 -12.64 14.75
CA GLU A 200 13.97 -13.92 14.12
C GLU A 200 13.94 -15.03 15.17
N TYR A 201 12.86 -15.81 15.18
CA TYR A 201 12.68 -16.94 16.09
C TYR A 201 12.04 -18.14 15.39
N GLN A 202 12.62 -19.32 15.61
CA GLN A 202 12.06 -20.59 15.16
C GLN A 202 11.98 -21.56 16.34
N SER A 203 10.79 -22.08 16.59
CA SER A 203 10.57 -23.10 17.61
C SER A 203 11.09 -24.46 17.14
N ALA A 204 12.12 -25.00 17.79
CA ALA A 204 12.66 -26.31 17.47
C ALA A 204 11.65 -27.46 17.72
N SER A 205 10.67 -27.27 18.60
CA SER A 205 9.70 -28.31 18.98
C SER A 205 8.41 -28.29 18.16
N THR A 206 7.96 -27.11 17.72
CA THR A 206 6.68 -26.95 17.00
C THR A 206 6.85 -26.53 15.55
N GLY A 207 8.05 -26.09 15.13
CA GLY A 207 8.27 -25.49 13.82
C GLY A 207 7.63 -24.11 13.66
N LYS A 208 6.99 -23.54 14.71
CA LYS A 208 6.42 -22.19 14.67
C LYS A 208 7.52 -21.18 14.36
N GLN A 209 7.32 -20.41 13.31
CA GLN A 209 8.17 -19.30 12.91
C GLN A 209 7.54 -18.00 13.43
N VAL A 210 8.38 -17.15 14.02
CA VAL A 210 8.04 -15.79 14.42
C VAL A 210 9.12 -14.86 13.87
N ILE A 211 8.70 -13.83 13.15
CA ILE A 211 9.58 -12.75 12.69
C ILE A 211 8.97 -11.42 13.08
N SER A 212 9.78 -10.52 13.64
CA SER A 212 9.29 -9.23 14.11
C SER A 212 10.12 -8.09 13.55
N TYR A 213 9.44 -7.07 13.05
CA TYR A 213 10.01 -5.86 12.48
C TYR A 213 9.79 -4.70 13.44
N LEU A 214 10.82 -4.38 14.22
CA LEU A 214 10.77 -3.26 15.17
C LEU A 214 11.22 -1.97 14.49
N MET A 215 10.33 -0.99 14.36
CA MET A 215 10.69 0.31 13.80
C MET A 215 11.81 0.97 14.60
N THR A 216 12.89 1.38 13.93
CA THR A 216 14.05 1.99 14.59
C THR A 216 13.80 3.43 15.01
N ASN A 217 12.85 4.09 14.34
CA ASN A 217 12.28 5.36 14.73
C ASN A 217 10.85 5.10 15.23
N PRO A 218 10.65 4.96 16.55
CA PRO A 218 9.34 4.62 17.09
C PRO A 218 8.27 5.64 16.71
N THR A 219 7.07 5.16 16.39
CA THR A 219 5.93 6.01 16.01
C THR A 219 4.64 5.49 16.64
N ASN A 220 3.69 6.40 16.84
CA ASN A 220 2.33 6.07 17.29
C ASN A 220 1.33 6.09 16.13
N SER A 221 1.80 6.35 14.92
CA SER A 221 0.96 6.36 13.74
C SER A 221 1.72 5.93 12.51
N VAL A 222 1.05 5.14 11.68
CA VAL A 222 1.47 4.81 10.33
C VAL A 222 0.35 5.15 9.36
N TYR A 223 0.75 5.54 8.15
CA TYR A 223 -0.15 5.91 7.08
C TYR A 223 0.27 5.14 5.85
N ASP A 224 -0.66 4.42 5.24
CA ASP A 224 -0.47 3.62 4.04
C ASP A 224 0.75 2.67 4.13
N LEU A 225 0.96 2.07 5.31
CA LEU A 225 1.95 1.04 5.51
C LEU A 225 1.61 -0.15 4.60
N ASN A 226 2.48 -0.42 3.65
CA ASN A 226 2.30 -1.53 2.72
C ASN A 226 2.80 -2.84 3.35
N LEU A 227 1.88 -3.72 3.74
CA LEU A 227 2.21 -5.01 4.34
C LEU A 227 2.90 -5.95 3.35
N ARG A 228 2.73 -5.76 2.03
CA ARG A 228 3.38 -6.61 1.02
C ARG A 228 4.90 -6.51 1.09
N THR A 229 5.45 -5.31 1.30
CA THR A 229 6.91 -5.12 1.34
C THR A 229 7.55 -5.85 2.50
N VAL A 230 6.91 -5.81 3.67
CA VAL A 230 7.35 -6.55 4.88
C VAL A 230 7.15 -8.05 4.71
N THR A 231 6.01 -8.46 4.11
CA THR A 231 5.74 -9.87 3.78
C THR A 231 6.79 -10.44 2.83
N ALA A 232 7.17 -9.69 1.79
CA ALA A 232 8.12 -10.14 0.79
C ALA A 232 9.52 -10.37 1.38
N ASP A 233 10.00 -9.47 2.25
CA ASP A 233 11.25 -9.69 2.98
C ASP A 233 11.15 -10.94 3.89
N ALA A 234 10.02 -11.14 4.58
CA ALA A 234 9.82 -12.34 5.40
C ALA A 234 9.76 -13.64 4.57
N VAL A 235 9.26 -13.59 3.34
CA VAL A 235 9.29 -14.70 2.37
C VAL A 235 10.73 -15.04 1.97
N VAL A 236 11.52 -14.02 1.61
CA VAL A 236 12.93 -14.19 1.24
C VAL A 236 13.75 -14.76 2.41
N ARG A 237 13.42 -14.40 3.65
CA ARG A 237 14.02 -14.95 4.87
C ARG A 237 13.51 -16.35 5.25
N GLY A 238 12.44 -16.82 4.62
CA GLY A 238 11.84 -18.12 4.90
C GLY A 238 11.02 -18.20 6.19
N TYR A 239 10.50 -17.07 6.68
CA TYR A 239 9.59 -16.99 7.84
C TYR A 239 8.11 -16.87 7.44
N VAL A 240 7.86 -16.58 6.15
CA VAL A 240 6.53 -16.64 5.53
C VAL A 240 6.60 -17.58 4.32
N PRO A 241 5.68 -18.56 4.21
CA PRO A 241 5.66 -19.48 3.07
C PRO A 241 5.23 -18.75 1.79
N ALA A 242 6.09 -18.74 0.76
CA ALA A 242 5.83 -18.09 -0.53
C ALA A 242 4.53 -18.57 -1.22
N ASN A 243 4.20 -19.86 -1.04
CA ASN A 243 2.99 -20.50 -1.58
C ASN A 243 1.88 -20.67 -0.52
N GLY A 244 2.04 -20.06 0.65
CA GLY A 244 1.07 -20.12 1.71
C GLY A 244 0.03 -19.02 1.63
N GLU A 245 -0.59 -18.74 2.77
CA GLU A 245 -1.76 -17.89 2.90
C GLU A 245 -1.55 -16.84 3.99
N LEU A 246 -1.91 -15.58 3.71
CA LEU A 246 -2.19 -14.58 4.72
C LEU A 246 -3.54 -14.90 5.37
N CYS A 247 -3.54 -15.21 6.66
CA CYS A 247 -4.70 -15.68 7.41
C CYS A 247 -5.42 -14.59 8.19
N SER A 248 -4.68 -13.65 8.79
CA SER A 248 -5.24 -12.62 9.67
C SER A 248 -4.33 -11.40 9.74
N VAL A 249 -4.94 -10.21 9.85
CA VAL A 249 -4.26 -8.94 10.08
C VAL A 249 -4.88 -8.29 11.30
N GLN A 250 -4.08 -8.11 12.34
CA GLN A 250 -4.47 -7.58 13.64
C GLN A 250 -3.53 -6.43 14.00
N ALA A 251 -4.05 -5.43 14.72
CA ALA A 251 -3.28 -4.32 15.25
C ALA A 251 -3.76 -4.00 16.66
N GLY A 252 -2.85 -3.70 17.58
CA GLY A 252 -3.23 -3.50 18.97
C GLY A 252 -2.06 -3.26 19.90
N PHE A 253 -2.35 -3.41 21.19
CA PHE A 253 -1.38 -3.25 22.25
C PHE A 253 -1.17 -4.60 22.92
N GLU A 254 0.03 -5.17 22.82
CA GLU A 254 0.42 -6.26 23.70
C GLU A 254 0.78 -5.66 25.06
N ILE A 255 0.02 -6.01 26.11
CA ILE A 255 0.14 -5.39 27.44
C ILE A 255 0.66 -6.43 28.43
N TRP A 256 1.77 -6.11 29.09
CA TRP A 256 2.31 -6.88 30.22
C TRP A 256 1.86 -6.28 31.56
N ASN A 257 1.84 -4.94 31.65
CA ASN A 257 1.45 -4.21 32.85
C ASN A 257 0.84 -2.86 32.48
N GLY A 258 -0.20 -2.42 33.21
CA GLY A 258 -0.82 -1.11 33.03
C GLY A 258 -1.61 -1.01 31.72
N GLY A 259 -1.45 0.08 30.97
CA GLY A 259 -2.06 0.24 29.64
C GLY A 259 -3.48 0.81 29.60
N ALA A 260 -4.08 1.15 30.74
CA ALA A 260 -5.33 1.91 30.77
C ALA A 260 -5.12 3.31 30.14
N GLY A 261 -5.97 3.67 29.19
CA GLY A 261 -5.88 4.90 28.39
C GLY A 261 -5.17 4.75 27.04
N LEU A 262 -4.61 3.57 26.72
CA LEU A 262 -4.18 3.28 25.35
C LEU A 262 -5.39 3.28 24.41
N ALA A 263 -5.23 3.82 23.20
CA ALA A 263 -6.33 3.86 22.25
C ALA A 263 -5.86 3.69 20.80
N THR A 264 -6.64 2.96 20.01
CA THR A 264 -6.66 3.11 18.56
C THR A 264 -7.62 4.24 18.23
N ASN A 265 -7.12 5.33 17.66
CA ASN A 265 -7.93 6.50 17.27
C ASN A 265 -8.55 6.32 15.88
N SER A 266 -7.88 5.58 14.99
CA SER A 266 -8.42 5.14 13.70
C SER A 266 -7.61 3.96 13.17
N PHE A 267 -8.26 3.09 12.41
CA PHE A 267 -7.65 1.95 11.75
C PHE A 267 -8.26 1.73 10.37
N SER A 268 -7.41 1.47 9.38
CA SER A 268 -7.83 1.03 8.06
C SER A 268 -6.96 -0.11 7.56
N TYR A 269 -7.57 -1.02 6.81
CA TYR A 269 -6.88 -2.09 6.11
C TYR A 269 -7.52 -2.29 4.74
N GLN A 270 -6.69 -2.24 3.70
CA GLN A 270 -7.09 -2.32 2.30
C GLN A 270 -6.38 -3.50 1.64
N PRO A 271 -7.03 -4.70 1.57
CA PRO A 271 -6.42 -5.87 0.94
C PRO A 271 -6.33 -5.69 -0.58
N ALA A 272 -5.15 -5.98 -1.13
CA ALA A 272 -4.90 -6.02 -2.57
C ALA A 272 -4.54 -7.44 -3.03
N VAL A 273 -5.00 -7.82 -4.22
CA VAL A 273 -4.72 -9.11 -4.84
C VAL A 273 -4.31 -8.84 -6.29
N GLY A 274 -3.31 -9.59 -6.75
CA GLY A 274 -2.62 -9.35 -8.03
C GLY A 274 -1.33 -8.59 -7.77
N LEU A 275 -0.21 -9.16 -8.21
CA LEU A 275 1.09 -8.53 -8.03
C LEU A 275 1.18 -7.22 -8.83
N PRO A 276 1.88 -6.20 -8.31
CA PRO A 276 2.12 -4.96 -9.02
C PRO A 276 2.69 -5.20 -10.41
N THR A 277 1.94 -4.80 -11.44
CA THR A 277 2.31 -5.02 -12.83
C THR A 277 2.17 -3.74 -13.64
N GLY A 278 3.23 -3.37 -14.36
CA GLY A 278 3.27 -2.18 -15.19
C GLY A 278 4.70 -1.69 -15.42
N ASN A 279 4.83 -0.43 -15.78
CA ASN A 279 6.13 0.18 -16.01
C ASN A 279 6.88 0.36 -14.69
N VAL A 280 8.17 0.00 -14.67
CA VAL A 280 9.12 0.54 -13.68
C VAL A 280 9.64 1.85 -14.25
N THR A 281 9.27 2.98 -13.65
CA THR A 281 9.61 4.31 -14.17
C THR A 281 10.93 4.82 -13.60
N SER A 282 11.67 5.57 -14.41
CA SER A 282 12.90 6.24 -13.99
C SER A 282 12.59 7.63 -13.42
N GLY A 283 13.48 8.17 -12.59
CA GLY A 283 13.47 9.59 -12.22
C GLY A 283 13.69 10.53 -13.41
N VAL A 284 14.18 10.04 -14.55
CA VAL A 284 14.21 10.81 -15.80
C VAL A 284 12.79 10.86 -16.40
N PRO A 285 12.18 12.05 -16.56
CA PRO A 285 10.80 12.15 -17.01
C PRO A 285 10.53 11.42 -18.34
N GLY A 286 9.50 10.58 -18.36
CA GLY A 286 9.09 9.81 -19.54
C GLY A 286 9.96 8.61 -19.87
N LYS A 287 10.91 8.23 -19.00
CA LYS A 287 11.75 7.03 -19.17
C LYS A 287 11.32 5.89 -18.26
N CYS A 288 11.53 4.68 -18.76
CA CYS A 288 11.14 3.42 -18.14
C CYS A 288 12.29 2.40 -18.26
N LEU A 289 12.31 1.46 -17.32
CA LEU A 289 13.08 0.23 -17.45
C LEU A 289 12.51 -0.59 -18.61
N ASP A 290 13.35 -0.93 -19.57
CA ASP A 290 13.00 -1.72 -20.74
C ASP A 290 13.83 -3.00 -20.79
N GLY A 291 13.16 -4.12 -21.09
CA GLY A 291 13.80 -5.36 -21.45
C GLY A 291 13.79 -5.56 -22.95
N GLY A 292 14.94 -5.39 -23.62
CA GLY A 292 15.10 -5.74 -25.02
C GLY A 292 15.00 -4.59 -26.01
N ASN A 293 15.53 -3.41 -25.68
CA ASN A 293 15.66 -2.26 -26.58
C ASN A 293 14.34 -1.82 -27.25
N ASN A 294 13.24 -1.82 -26.50
CA ASN A 294 11.90 -1.43 -26.95
C ASN A 294 11.33 -2.24 -28.13
N ALA A 295 11.95 -3.37 -28.45
CA ALA A 295 11.50 -4.34 -29.44
C ALA A 295 11.92 -5.76 -29.02
N PRO A 296 11.44 -6.24 -27.86
CA PRO A 296 11.89 -7.52 -27.31
C PRO A 296 11.52 -8.70 -28.20
N ASP A 297 12.47 -9.61 -28.38
CA ASP A 297 12.19 -10.98 -28.77
C ASP A 297 11.95 -11.82 -27.50
N PRO A 298 10.70 -12.20 -27.18
CA PRO A 298 10.40 -12.97 -25.98
C PRO A 298 11.06 -14.36 -25.98
N THR A 299 11.46 -14.88 -27.15
CA THR A 299 12.09 -16.20 -27.28
C THR A 299 13.59 -16.19 -27.03
N ALA A 300 14.23 -15.00 -27.06
CA ALA A 300 15.63 -14.87 -26.69
C ALA A 300 15.86 -15.34 -25.25
N THR A 301 16.97 -16.03 -24.99
CA THR A 301 17.31 -16.45 -23.63
C THR A 301 17.64 -15.24 -22.75
N ALA A 302 18.42 -14.31 -23.28
CA ALA A 302 18.80 -13.07 -22.60
C ALA A 302 18.33 -11.87 -23.40
N LEU A 303 17.92 -10.81 -22.70
CA LEU A 303 17.64 -9.49 -23.28
C LEU A 303 18.34 -8.44 -22.43
N PRO A 304 18.93 -7.38 -23.01
CA PRO A 304 19.45 -6.28 -22.22
C PRO A 304 18.34 -5.64 -21.37
N ALA A 305 18.70 -5.20 -20.16
CA ALA A 305 17.89 -4.24 -19.41
C ALA A 305 18.46 -2.84 -19.69
N ASP A 306 17.65 -1.95 -20.26
CA ASP A 306 18.05 -0.65 -20.75
C ASP A 306 17.05 0.45 -20.38
N LEU A 307 17.51 1.71 -20.47
CA LEU A 307 16.66 2.88 -20.31
C LEU A 307 15.99 3.19 -21.65
N TRP A 308 14.66 3.28 -21.66
CA TRP A 308 13.94 3.69 -22.87
C TRP A 308 12.76 4.60 -22.55
N SER A 309 12.33 5.38 -23.53
CA SER A 309 11.08 6.12 -23.49
C SER A 309 9.90 5.16 -23.17
N CYS A 310 9.03 5.56 -22.25
CA CYS A 310 7.88 4.74 -21.89
C CYS A 310 6.95 4.58 -23.12
N ALA A 311 6.87 3.37 -23.65
CA ALA A 311 6.19 3.03 -24.90
C ALA A 311 5.13 1.94 -24.74
N GLY A 312 5.06 1.31 -23.56
CA GLY A 312 4.05 0.27 -23.26
C GLY A 312 4.29 -1.04 -24.00
N THR A 313 5.55 -1.34 -24.34
CA THR A 313 5.93 -2.63 -24.92
C THR A 313 5.87 -3.73 -23.88
N ALA A 314 5.83 -5.00 -24.33
CA ALA A 314 5.86 -6.14 -23.42
C ALA A 314 7.16 -6.21 -22.58
N GLY A 315 8.26 -5.58 -23.05
CA GLY A 315 9.52 -5.44 -22.33
C GLY A 315 9.49 -4.38 -21.23
N GLN A 316 8.48 -3.53 -21.19
CA GLN A 316 8.25 -2.54 -20.13
C GLN A 316 7.13 -2.95 -19.16
N SER A 317 6.48 -4.08 -19.39
CA SER A 317 5.46 -4.62 -18.49
C SER A 317 6.11 -5.54 -17.46
N TRP A 318 6.47 -4.96 -16.33
CA TRP A 318 7.16 -5.64 -15.23
C TRP A 318 6.18 -6.04 -14.14
N THR A 319 6.28 -7.26 -13.63
CA THR A 319 5.57 -7.75 -12.45
C THR A 319 6.54 -7.88 -11.29
N VAL A 320 6.22 -7.24 -10.14
CA VAL A 320 7.05 -7.31 -8.93
C VAL A 320 6.56 -8.44 -8.04
N GLY A 321 7.37 -9.49 -7.90
CA GLY A 321 7.10 -10.66 -7.06
C GLY A 321 7.27 -10.40 -5.57
N ASN A 322 6.63 -11.24 -4.76
CA ASN A 322 6.82 -11.27 -3.30
C ASN A 322 8.04 -12.09 -2.88
N ASP A 323 8.70 -12.75 -3.82
CA ASP A 323 10.01 -13.39 -3.66
C ASP A 323 11.17 -12.42 -4.00
N GLY A 324 10.86 -11.15 -4.23
CA GLY A 324 11.83 -10.11 -4.60
C GLY A 324 12.24 -10.11 -6.08
N THR A 325 11.66 -10.96 -6.92
CA THR A 325 11.92 -10.93 -8.36
C THR A 325 11.18 -9.79 -9.05
N VAL A 326 11.77 -9.25 -10.12
CA VAL A 326 11.14 -8.25 -11.00
C VAL A 326 11.06 -8.88 -12.39
N GLN A 327 9.87 -9.23 -12.83
CA GLN A 327 9.68 -10.15 -13.94
C GLN A 327 9.09 -9.48 -15.17
N ALA A 328 9.61 -9.77 -16.35
CA ALA A 328 9.00 -9.41 -17.63
C ALA A 328 9.24 -10.52 -18.64
N LEU A 329 8.30 -10.73 -19.57
CA LEU A 329 8.43 -11.74 -20.64
C LEU A 329 8.72 -13.17 -20.13
N GLY A 330 8.23 -13.52 -18.93
CA GLY A 330 8.50 -14.82 -18.28
C GLY A 330 9.94 -14.99 -17.79
N LYS A 331 10.69 -13.90 -17.65
CA LYS A 331 12.08 -13.84 -17.19
C LYS A 331 12.20 -12.90 -16.01
N CYS A 332 13.34 -12.95 -15.32
CA CYS A 332 13.65 -12.11 -14.18
C CYS A 332 14.71 -11.07 -14.55
N LEU A 333 14.59 -9.86 -14.02
CA LEU A 333 15.65 -8.86 -14.01
C LEU A 333 16.86 -9.46 -13.28
N ASP A 334 17.99 -9.57 -13.95
CA ASP A 334 19.13 -10.38 -13.56
C ASP A 334 20.43 -9.60 -13.71
N VAL A 335 21.30 -9.71 -12.72
CA VAL A 335 22.67 -9.22 -12.81
C VAL A 335 23.50 -10.20 -13.62
N THR A 336 24.03 -9.77 -14.79
CA THR A 336 24.70 -10.67 -15.74
C THR A 336 25.79 -11.51 -15.08
N GLY A 337 25.63 -12.83 -15.20
CA GLY A 337 26.55 -13.82 -14.64
C GLY A 337 26.57 -13.91 -13.10
N GLY A 338 25.63 -13.25 -12.42
CA GLY A 338 25.59 -13.15 -10.96
C GLY A 338 26.79 -12.42 -10.37
N ALA A 339 27.43 -11.51 -11.11
CA ALA A 339 28.60 -10.80 -10.64
C ALA A 339 28.23 -9.71 -9.62
N THR A 340 29.09 -9.48 -8.64
CA THR A 340 28.85 -8.51 -7.55
C THR A 340 29.70 -7.23 -7.67
N THR A 341 30.26 -6.97 -8.86
CA THR A 341 31.16 -5.82 -9.10
C THR A 341 30.42 -4.64 -9.75
N PRO A 342 30.73 -3.38 -9.40
CA PRO A 342 30.21 -2.21 -10.11
C PRO A 342 30.54 -2.22 -11.60
N GLY A 343 29.63 -1.71 -12.43
CA GLY A 343 29.70 -1.73 -13.89
C GLY A 343 29.17 -2.99 -14.55
N THR A 344 28.79 -4.02 -13.77
CA THR A 344 28.18 -5.25 -14.30
C THR A 344 26.85 -4.90 -14.99
N PRO A 345 26.63 -5.31 -16.26
CA PRO A 345 25.36 -5.10 -16.93
C PRO A 345 24.19 -5.85 -16.27
N VAL A 346 22.99 -5.30 -16.40
CA VAL A 346 21.75 -5.96 -16.00
C VAL A 346 21.01 -6.46 -17.25
N GLU A 347 20.31 -7.57 -17.15
CA GLU A 347 19.59 -8.23 -18.25
C GLU A 347 18.27 -8.85 -17.78
N LEU A 348 17.49 -9.38 -18.72
CA LEU A 348 16.42 -10.33 -18.41
C LEU A 348 16.98 -11.72 -18.70
N TRP A 349 16.86 -12.61 -17.73
CA TRP A 349 17.34 -14.00 -17.82
C TRP A 349 16.27 -14.97 -17.27
N PRO A 350 16.25 -16.26 -17.69
CA PRO A 350 15.32 -17.22 -17.10
C PRO A 350 15.43 -17.23 -15.58
N CYS A 351 14.26 -17.16 -14.92
CA CYS A 351 14.19 -17.17 -13.48
C CYS A 351 14.77 -18.48 -12.93
N ASN A 352 15.75 -18.37 -12.03
CA ASN A 352 16.55 -19.49 -11.54
C ASN A 352 16.71 -19.50 -10.01
N GLY A 353 16.05 -18.56 -9.31
CA GLY A 353 16.03 -18.49 -7.84
C GLY A 353 17.33 -18.02 -7.20
N ARG A 354 18.26 -17.42 -7.97
CA ARG A 354 19.50 -16.84 -7.44
C ARG A 354 19.29 -15.43 -6.89
N GLY A 355 20.14 -15.02 -5.95
CA GLY A 355 20.16 -13.68 -5.40
C GLY A 355 20.38 -12.58 -6.46
N SER A 356 21.02 -12.90 -7.58
CA SER A 356 21.22 -12.01 -8.72
C SER A 356 19.92 -11.56 -9.39
N GLN A 357 18.80 -12.22 -9.08
CA GLN A 357 17.46 -11.93 -9.57
C GLN A 357 16.54 -11.29 -8.54
N VAL A 358 17.07 -11.02 -7.35
CA VAL A 358 16.34 -10.41 -6.24
C VAL A 358 16.65 -8.92 -6.20
N TRP A 359 15.61 -8.10 -6.09
CA TRP A 359 15.68 -6.65 -6.08
C TRP A 359 14.77 -6.06 -4.99
N GLU A 360 15.34 -5.20 -4.17
CA GLU A 360 14.65 -4.52 -3.08
C GLU A 360 14.55 -3.02 -3.38
N GLN A 361 13.33 -2.47 -3.30
CA GLN A 361 13.15 -1.02 -3.42
C GLN A 361 13.35 -0.34 -2.06
N ASN A 362 14.43 0.43 -1.96
CA ASN A 362 14.71 1.30 -0.83
C ASN A 362 14.49 2.76 -1.26
N GLY A 363 13.32 3.32 -0.92
CA GLY A 363 12.88 4.63 -1.39
C GLY A 363 12.72 4.63 -2.91
N ARG A 364 13.60 5.33 -3.61
CA ARG A 364 13.63 5.42 -5.08
C ARG A 364 14.73 4.56 -5.71
N THR A 365 15.42 3.74 -4.92
CA THR A 365 16.55 2.98 -5.43
C THR A 365 16.23 1.49 -5.41
N LEU A 366 16.59 0.78 -6.48
CA LEU A 366 16.49 -0.68 -6.56
C LEU A 366 17.84 -1.30 -6.25
N VAL A 367 17.94 -1.96 -5.10
CA VAL A 367 19.14 -2.60 -4.59
C VAL A 367 19.08 -4.09 -4.94
N ASN A 368 20.19 -4.67 -5.38
CA ASN A 368 20.37 -6.11 -5.41
C ASN A 368 21.02 -6.56 -4.09
N PRO A 369 20.31 -7.28 -3.19
CA PRO A 369 20.84 -7.61 -1.86
C PRO A 369 22.09 -8.50 -1.86
N GLU A 370 22.27 -9.35 -2.88
CA GLU A 370 23.45 -10.22 -3.00
C GLU A 370 24.75 -9.42 -3.20
N SER A 371 24.69 -8.35 -4.00
CA SER A 371 25.84 -7.48 -4.26
C SER A 371 25.92 -6.26 -3.34
N GLY A 372 24.78 -5.83 -2.78
CA GLY A 372 24.65 -4.53 -2.10
C GLY A 372 24.74 -3.33 -3.06
N LEU A 373 24.65 -3.56 -4.38
CA LEU A 373 24.73 -2.54 -5.42
C LEU A 373 23.35 -2.21 -5.98
N CYS A 374 23.25 -1.08 -6.67
CA CYS A 374 21.99 -0.51 -7.12
C CYS A 374 21.86 -0.51 -8.64
N LEU A 375 20.65 -0.76 -9.15
CA LEU A 375 20.29 -0.59 -10.55
C LEU A 375 20.52 0.87 -10.95
N THR A 376 21.36 1.07 -11.95
CA THR A 376 21.86 2.40 -12.31
C THR A 376 21.75 2.62 -13.81
N ASP A 377 21.13 3.73 -14.19
CA ASP A 377 21.35 4.37 -15.47
C ASP A 377 22.71 5.12 -15.45
N PRO A 378 23.74 4.60 -16.13
CA PRO A 378 25.09 5.14 -16.02
C PRO A 378 25.16 6.59 -16.52
N SER A 379 25.71 7.46 -15.67
CA SER A 379 25.84 8.90 -15.93
C SER A 379 24.52 9.68 -15.97
N ALA A 380 23.41 9.11 -15.46
CA ALA A 380 22.08 9.73 -15.52
C ALA A 380 21.71 10.18 -16.94
N SER A 381 21.86 9.25 -17.89
CA SER A 381 21.55 9.45 -19.29
C SER A 381 20.06 9.74 -19.49
N ALA A 382 19.74 10.48 -20.56
CA ALA A 382 18.37 10.58 -21.07
C ALA A 382 18.20 9.89 -22.43
N ALA A 383 19.25 9.19 -22.89
CA ALA A 383 19.28 8.53 -24.19
C ALA A 383 18.62 7.14 -24.14
N ASP A 384 17.74 6.88 -25.10
CA ASP A 384 17.16 5.55 -25.30
C ASP A 384 18.23 4.52 -25.65
N GLY A 385 18.10 3.32 -25.09
CA GLY A 385 19.03 2.21 -25.28
C GLY A 385 20.25 2.26 -24.36
N THR A 386 20.27 3.15 -23.36
CA THR A 386 21.36 3.19 -22.38
C THR A 386 21.29 1.92 -21.52
N ARG A 387 22.32 1.06 -21.61
CA ARG A 387 22.38 -0.20 -20.85
C ARG A 387 22.49 0.08 -19.35
N LEU A 388 21.61 -0.52 -18.56
CA LEU A 388 21.64 -0.41 -17.11
C LEU A 388 22.72 -1.31 -16.51
N VAL A 389 23.30 -0.86 -15.40
CA VAL A 389 24.40 -1.54 -14.70
C VAL A 389 24.17 -1.55 -13.19
N LEU A 390 24.93 -2.39 -12.49
CA LEU A 390 25.13 -2.25 -11.05
C LEU A 390 26.13 -1.12 -10.74
N SER A 391 25.84 -0.30 -9.74
CA SER A 391 26.79 0.68 -9.20
C SER A 391 26.61 0.85 -7.70
N THR A 392 27.59 1.47 -7.04
CA THR A 392 27.46 1.86 -5.63
C THR A 392 26.24 2.76 -5.44
N CYS A 393 25.43 2.46 -4.44
CA CYS A 393 24.19 3.17 -4.16
C CYS A 393 24.44 4.61 -3.69
N GLY A 394 23.50 5.52 -4.01
CA GLY A 394 23.58 6.95 -3.70
C GLY A 394 24.11 7.83 -4.83
N GLY A 395 24.29 7.27 -6.04
CA GLY A 395 24.69 8.00 -7.24
C GLY A 395 23.50 8.55 -8.05
N ALA A 396 23.79 9.37 -9.06
CA ALA A 396 22.78 9.81 -10.03
C ALA A 396 22.32 8.64 -10.93
N GLY A 397 21.12 8.74 -11.51
CA GLY A 397 20.55 7.70 -12.38
C GLY A 397 20.05 6.45 -11.63
N GLN A 398 19.86 6.54 -10.31
CA GLN A 398 19.41 5.44 -9.45
C GLN A 398 18.00 5.67 -8.89
N ASP A 399 17.23 6.54 -9.56
CA ASP A 399 15.83 6.82 -9.22
C ASP A 399 14.94 5.94 -10.12
N TRP A 400 14.23 5.03 -9.48
CA TRP A 400 13.38 4.00 -10.03
C TRP A 400 12.15 3.84 -9.15
N ARG A 401 11.00 3.63 -9.78
CA ARG A 401 9.74 3.38 -9.10
C ARG A 401 9.10 2.14 -9.67
N TYR A 402 8.89 1.12 -8.83
CA TYR A 402 8.11 -0.03 -9.23
C TYR A 402 6.69 0.35 -9.65
N PRO A 403 6.06 -0.44 -10.54
CA PRO A 403 4.63 -0.37 -10.64
C PRO A 403 4.05 -0.68 -9.26
N TYR A 404 2.96 -0.02 -8.91
CA TYR A 404 2.04 -0.45 -7.86
C TYR A 404 0.80 -1.02 -8.57
N ASP A 405 0.21 -2.08 -8.01
CA ASP A 405 -0.95 -2.81 -8.60
C ASP A 405 -2.24 -1.98 -8.63
N GLY A 406 -2.24 -0.84 -7.92
CA GLY A 406 -3.41 -0.03 -7.76
C GLY A 406 -4.47 -0.79 -6.95
N GLN A 407 -4.49 -0.56 -5.65
CA GLN A 407 -5.60 0.29 -5.27
C GLN A 407 -5.23 1.70 -5.75
N PRO A 408 -5.91 2.31 -6.75
CA PRO A 408 -6.12 3.74 -6.59
C PRO A 408 -6.58 3.88 -5.16
N ILE A 409 -5.82 4.56 -4.32
CA ILE A 409 -6.42 5.09 -3.10
C ILE A 409 -7.33 6.21 -3.61
N TRP A 410 -8.43 5.81 -4.27
CA TRP A 410 -9.63 6.59 -4.53
C TRP A 410 -10.16 6.90 -3.14
N SER A 411 -9.48 7.86 -2.56
CA SER A 411 -9.56 8.21 -1.18
C SER A 411 -9.39 9.70 -1.15
N SER A 412 -10.08 10.26 -0.18
CA SER A 412 -9.71 11.55 0.29
C SER A 412 -8.36 11.43 0.98
N PHE A 413 -7.41 12.27 0.56
CA PHE A 413 -6.23 12.55 1.38
C PHE A 413 -6.65 13.50 2.48
N THR A 414 -6.63 13.01 3.72
CA THR A 414 -6.96 13.80 4.91
C THR A 414 -5.68 14.40 5.49
N ASN A 415 -5.72 15.69 5.81
CA ASN A 415 -4.65 16.37 6.51
C ASN A 415 -4.63 15.96 7.98
N LYS A 416 -3.46 15.56 8.48
CA LYS A 416 -3.27 15.08 9.85
C LYS A 416 -3.62 16.11 10.93
N THR A 417 -3.29 17.38 10.72
CA THR A 417 -3.53 18.41 11.75
C THR A 417 -4.99 18.83 11.80
N THR A 418 -5.64 18.98 10.64
CA THR A 418 -6.93 19.66 10.55
C THR A 418 -8.12 18.73 10.34
N ASN A 419 -7.88 17.46 10.00
CA ASN A 419 -8.91 16.52 9.55
C ASN A 419 -9.72 17.01 8.34
N LEU A 420 -9.20 17.98 7.59
CA LEU A 420 -9.76 18.43 6.32
C LEU A 420 -9.16 17.64 5.16
N CYS A 421 -9.91 17.52 4.08
CA CYS A 421 -9.57 16.72 2.93
C CYS A 421 -9.03 17.56 1.77
N LEU A 422 -7.96 17.05 1.14
CA LEU A 422 -7.42 17.54 -0.12
C LEU A 422 -8.50 17.49 -1.20
N SER A 423 -8.85 18.66 -1.74
CA SER A 423 -9.91 18.79 -2.73
C SER A 423 -9.42 19.50 -3.98
N GLY A 424 -9.73 18.96 -5.15
CA GLY A 424 -9.40 19.52 -6.45
C GLY A 424 -10.66 19.94 -7.21
N GLY A 425 -10.69 21.17 -7.70
CA GLY A 425 -11.77 21.65 -8.57
C GLY A 425 -13.02 22.15 -7.84
N THR A 426 -13.03 22.20 -6.51
CA THR A 426 -14.21 22.57 -5.70
C THR A 426 -14.54 24.06 -5.80
N ASP A 427 -13.56 24.94 -5.60
CA ASP A 427 -13.77 26.39 -5.58
C ASP A 427 -13.74 26.97 -7.00
N ASN A 428 -12.84 26.45 -7.84
CA ASN A 428 -12.83 26.65 -9.29
C ASN A 428 -12.13 25.46 -9.99
N PRO A 429 -12.26 25.27 -11.32
CA PRO A 429 -11.73 24.09 -12.01
C PRO A 429 -10.22 23.86 -11.90
N ALA A 430 -9.44 24.89 -11.55
CA ALA A 430 -7.99 24.83 -11.43
C ALA A 430 -7.49 24.77 -9.97
N SER A 431 -8.37 24.92 -8.96
CA SER A 431 -7.94 25.03 -7.57
C SER A 431 -7.62 23.69 -6.92
N VAL A 432 -6.67 23.71 -6.00
CA VAL A 432 -6.43 22.65 -5.01
C VAL A 432 -6.49 23.27 -3.62
N SER A 433 -7.42 22.83 -2.77
CA SER A 433 -7.73 23.46 -1.49
C SER A 433 -8.25 22.46 -0.44
N LEU A 434 -8.24 22.87 0.83
CA LEU A 434 -8.82 22.09 1.94
C LEU A 434 -10.33 22.23 2.01
N HIS A 435 -11.05 21.13 2.20
CA HIS A 435 -12.49 21.17 2.51
C HIS A 435 -12.85 20.12 3.54
N GLY A 436 -14.05 20.23 4.14
CA GLY A 436 -14.58 19.16 4.99
C GLY A 436 -14.66 17.83 4.22
N CYS A 437 -14.27 16.74 4.87
CA CYS A 437 -14.28 15.42 4.27
C CYS A 437 -15.73 14.94 4.03
N THR A 438 -16.01 14.41 2.83
CA THR A 438 -17.33 13.88 2.49
C THR A 438 -17.43 12.39 2.79
N SER A 439 -18.55 11.92 3.37
CA SER A 439 -18.79 10.50 3.74
C SER A 439 -18.98 9.55 2.54
N SER A 440 -18.90 10.08 1.33
CA SER A 440 -18.71 9.37 0.07
C SER A 440 -17.75 10.24 -0.74
N PRO A 441 -16.63 9.74 -1.27
CA PRO A 441 -15.61 10.60 -1.87
C PRO A 441 -16.21 11.30 -3.09
N SER A 442 -16.42 12.62 -2.96
CA SER A 442 -16.82 13.45 -4.08
C SER A 442 -15.76 13.36 -5.18
N PRO A 443 -16.10 13.50 -6.48
CA PRO A 443 -15.09 13.50 -7.53
C PRO A 443 -13.93 14.49 -7.29
N ALA A 444 -14.18 15.57 -6.55
CA ALA A 444 -13.18 16.56 -6.17
C ALA A 444 -12.23 16.09 -5.06
N GLN A 445 -12.67 15.21 -4.16
CA GLN A 445 -11.86 14.65 -3.07
C GLN A 445 -11.31 13.27 -3.39
N ASN A 446 -11.62 12.73 -4.57
CA ASN A 446 -11.26 11.39 -4.94
C ASN A 446 -10.01 11.39 -5.84
N TRP A 447 -8.85 11.10 -5.24
CA TRP A 447 -7.55 11.15 -5.90
C TRP A 447 -7.04 9.77 -6.30
N GLN A 448 -6.17 9.70 -7.29
CA GLN A 448 -5.52 8.50 -7.75
C GLN A 448 -4.04 8.79 -7.95
N LEU A 449 -3.18 8.13 -7.19
CA LEU A 449 -1.77 8.04 -7.54
C LEU A 449 -1.64 7.14 -8.76
N VAL A 450 -0.90 7.59 -9.78
CA VAL A 450 -0.67 6.92 -11.07
C VAL A 450 0.79 6.44 -11.17
N ASN A 451 1.05 5.30 -11.83
CA ASN A 451 2.38 4.66 -11.97
C ASN A 451 3.41 5.56 -12.69
N ASP A 452 2.92 6.54 -13.44
CA ASP A 452 3.72 7.59 -14.07
C ASP A 452 4.15 8.72 -13.09
N GLY A 453 3.84 8.55 -11.81
CA GLY A 453 4.14 9.46 -10.72
C GLY A 453 3.22 10.66 -10.56
N THR A 454 2.14 10.74 -11.34
CA THR A 454 1.13 11.80 -11.20
C THR A 454 0.10 11.47 -10.11
N LEU A 455 -0.44 12.50 -9.44
CA LEU A 455 -1.62 12.38 -8.57
C LEU A 455 -2.81 13.00 -9.29
N ARG A 456 -3.83 12.21 -9.63
CA ARG A 456 -4.95 12.62 -10.48
C ARG A 456 -6.25 12.67 -9.70
N VAL A 457 -6.95 13.79 -9.74
CA VAL A 457 -8.30 13.89 -9.18
C VAL A 457 -9.30 13.22 -10.14
N SER A 458 -10.41 12.66 -9.64
CA SER A 458 -11.42 11.98 -10.47
C SER A 458 -12.05 12.87 -11.55
N THR A 459 -11.92 14.18 -11.43
CA THR A 459 -12.32 15.14 -12.47
C THR A 459 -11.38 15.15 -13.69
N GLY A 460 -10.23 14.46 -13.63
CA GLY A 460 -9.35 14.15 -14.76
C GLY A 460 -8.03 14.93 -14.80
N SER A 461 -7.86 15.93 -13.93
CA SER A 461 -6.64 16.77 -13.88
C SER A 461 -5.58 16.19 -12.95
N CYS A 462 -4.32 16.59 -13.16
CA CYS A 462 -3.18 16.25 -12.33
C CYS A 462 -2.91 17.34 -11.28
N LEU A 463 -2.48 16.92 -10.09
CA LEU A 463 -1.88 17.77 -9.07
C LEU A 463 -0.58 18.34 -9.64
N ASP A 464 -0.47 19.67 -9.68
CA ASP A 464 0.65 20.38 -10.27
C ASP A 464 1.24 21.36 -9.25
N ALA A 465 2.54 21.21 -8.99
CA ALA A 465 3.33 22.04 -8.07
C ALA A 465 3.45 23.52 -8.48
N GLY A 466 2.98 23.88 -9.68
CA GLY A 466 3.24 25.18 -10.28
C GLY A 466 4.69 25.30 -10.77
N SER A 467 4.96 26.34 -11.55
CA SER A 467 6.24 26.50 -12.26
C SER A 467 7.38 27.11 -11.41
N ALA A 468 7.09 27.62 -10.21
CA ALA A 468 8.09 28.27 -9.38
C ALA A 468 8.91 27.29 -8.52
N GLY A 469 8.31 26.20 -8.04
CA GLY A 469 9.00 25.18 -7.23
C GLY A 469 9.63 25.71 -5.92
N THR A 470 9.20 26.88 -5.44
CA THR A 470 9.69 27.57 -4.24
C THR A 470 8.70 27.49 -3.08
N ASP A 471 9.12 27.84 -1.86
CA ASP A 471 8.21 27.91 -0.71
C ASP A 471 7.10 28.95 -0.95
N GLY A 472 5.85 28.57 -0.70
CA GLY A 472 4.65 29.36 -0.98
C GLY A 472 4.14 29.28 -2.42
N SER A 473 4.72 28.42 -3.27
CA SER A 473 4.21 28.21 -4.63
C SER A 473 2.86 27.52 -4.57
N THR A 474 1.81 28.15 -5.09
CA THR A 474 0.47 27.57 -5.09
C THR A 474 0.42 26.28 -5.90
N VAL A 475 -0.15 25.25 -5.29
CA VAL A 475 -0.45 23.98 -5.97
C VAL A 475 -1.81 24.10 -6.66
N GLN A 476 -1.91 23.54 -7.86
CA GLN A 476 -3.07 23.71 -8.73
C GLN A 476 -3.42 22.41 -9.47
N LEU A 477 -4.57 22.40 -10.13
CA LEU A 477 -4.92 21.39 -11.11
C LEU A 477 -4.51 21.83 -12.51
N ALA A 478 -3.84 20.95 -13.24
CA ALA A 478 -3.46 21.16 -14.64
C ALA A 478 -3.73 19.91 -15.49
N PRO A 479 -3.85 20.05 -16.83
CA PRO A 479 -3.84 18.89 -17.72
C PRO A 479 -2.60 18.04 -17.48
N CYS A 480 -2.81 16.72 -17.42
CA CYS A 480 -1.72 15.77 -17.20
C CYS A 480 -0.74 15.80 -18.38
N SER A 481 0.50 16.19 -18.11
CA SER A 481 1.60 16.34 -19.06
C SER A 481 2.78 15.43 -18.74
N GLY A 482 2.85 14.91 -17.52
CA GLY A 482 4.00 14.13 -17.03
C GLY A 482 5.22 14.99 -16.67
N ALA A 483 5.08 16.32 -16.69
CA ALA A 483 6.15 17.25 -16.32
C ALA A 483 6.65 17.02 -14.88
N ALA A 484 7.89 17.41 -14.59
CA ALA A 484 8.49 17.28 -13.26
C ALA A 484 7.67 17.96 -12.14
N THR A 485 6.90 19.01 -12.46
CA THR A 485 5.98 19.69 -11.52
C THR A 485 4.74 18.85 -11.19
N GLN A 486 4.42 17.83 -11.98
CA GLN A 486 3.30 16.92 -11.76
C GLN A 486 3.73 15.59 -11.16
N GLN A 487 5.02 15.43 -10.87
CA GLN A 487 5.56 14.24 -10.23
C GLN A 487 5.41 14.36 -8.72
N TRP A 488 4.90 13.30 -8.09
CA TRP A 488 4.69 13.23 -6.65
C TRP A 488 5.13 11.88 -6.09
N LEU A 489 5.86 11.95 -4.98
CA LEU A 489 6.21 10.81 -4.13
C LEU A 489 5.35 10.85 -2.89
N LEU A 490 4.62 9.78 -2.63
CA LEU A 490 4.05 9.55 -1.31
C LEU A 490 5.16 8.96 -0.44
N SER A 491 5.60 9.72 0.55
CA SER A 491 6.55 9.28 1.57
C SER A 491 5.83 8.36 2.57
N PRO A 492 6.53 7.38 3.15
CA PRO A 492 5.97 6.55 4.22
C PRO A 492 5.47 7.37 5.41
N ASP A 493 6.07 8.54 5.66
CA ASP A 493 5.67 9.44 6.75
C ASP A 493 4.48 10.35 6.39
N GLY A 494 3.83 10.10 5.24
CA GLY A 494 2.62 10.78 4.78
C GLY A 494 2.87 12.08 4.01
N TYR A 495 4.10 12.40 3.65
CA TYR A 495 4.37 13.54 2.77
C TYR A 495 3.97 13.24 1.33
N LEU A 496 3.33 14.20 0.68
CA LEU A 496 3.27 14.27 -0.78
C LEU A 496 4.39 15.19 -1.26
N GLN A 497 5.52 14.61 -1.64
CA GLN A 497 6.71 15.36 -2.05
C GLN A 497 6.80 15.50 -3.57
N ASN A 498 7.04 16.71 -4.06
CA ASN A 498 7.44 16.94 -5.43
C ASN A 498 8.97 16.76 -5.55
N PRO A 499 9.48 15.74 -6.27
CA PRO A 499 10.91 15.44 -6.31
C PRO A 499 11.73 16.47 -7.07
N GLY A 500 11.14 17.15 -8.06
CA GLY A 500 11.82 18.17 -8.86
C GLY A 500 12.22 19.38 -8.02
N SER A 501 11.39 19.74 -7.03
CA SER A 501 11.67 20.84 -6.08
C SER A 501 12.23 20.36 -4.73
N GLY A 502 12.04 19.09 -4.39
CA GLY A 502 12.32 18.52 -3.06
C GLY A 502 11.34 18.95 -1.97
N LYS A 503 10.24 19.63 -2.33
CA LYS A 503 9.26 20.23 -1.40
C LYS A 503 8.02 19.38 -1.20
N CYS A 504 7.29 19.64 -0.13
CA CYS A 504 6.09 18.90 0.27
C CYS A 504 4.82 19.75 0.06
N LEU A 505 3.71 19.08 -0.24
CA LEU A 505 2.38 19.68 -0.20
C LEU A 505 2.02 20.11 1.23
N ASP A 506 1.65 21.36 1.42
CA ASP A 506 1.48 22.00 2.74
C ASP A 506 0.09 22.64 2.87
N ASP A 507 -0.55 22.45 4.04
CA ASP A 507 -1.64 23.31 4.54
C ASP A 507 -1.04 24.57 5.17
N PRO A 508 -1.05 25.71 4.45
CA PRO A 508 -0.27 26.88 4.85
C PRO A 508 -0.74 27.39 6.19
N ARG A 509 0.16 27.45 7.18
CA ARG A 509 -0.12 27.91 8.55
C ARG A 509 -1.15 27.04 9.32
N SER A 510 -1.45 25.83 8.85
CA SER A 510 -2.37 24.90 9.54
C SER A 510 -3.74 25.50 9.85
N THR A 511 -4.32 26.26 8.92
CA THR A 511 -5.44 27.17 9.25
C THR A 511 -6.73 26.46 9.66
N ALA A 512 -6.90 25.18 9.30
CA ALA A 512 -8.16 24.44 9.45
C ALA A 512 -9.38 25.16 8.84
N VAL A 513 -9.18 26.07 7.88
CA VAL A 513 -10.24 26.83 7.21
C VAL A 513 -10.57 26.18 5.86
N PRO A 514 -11.82 25.72 5.63
CA PRO A 514 -12.25 25.26 4.31
C PRO A 514 -12.10 26.34 3.23
N GLY A 515 -11.66 25.94 2.04
CA GLY A 515 -11.30 26.80 0.92
C GLY A 515 -9.85 27.29 0.93
N THR A 516 -9.04 26.94 1.94
CA THR A 516 -7.62 27.32 2.00
C THR A 516 -6.85 26.68 0.84
N PRO A 517 -6.22 27.47 -0.07
CA PRO A 517 -5.37 26.94 -1.12
C PRO A 517 -4.13 26.28 -0.54
N LEU A 518 -3.72 25.15 -1.12
CA LEU A 518 -2.48 24.49 -0.72
C LEU A 518 -1.28 25.05 -1.46
N ASP A 519 -0.12 24.99 -0.83
CA ASP A 519 1.15 25.40 -1.43
C ASP A 519 2.23 24.31 -1.32
N LEU A 520 3.35 24.58 -1.97
CA LEU A 520 4.59 23.87 -1.72
C LEU A 520 5.37 24.56 -0.61
N TRP A 521 5.89 23.75 0.30
CA TRP A 521 6.81 24.22 1.33
C TRP A 521 7.93 23.24 1.60
N THR A 522 9.05 23.74 2.12
CA THR A 522 10.15 22.92 2.62
C THR A 522 9.61 21.91 3.64
N CYS A 523 9.89 20.62 3.41
CA CYS A 523 9.40 19.54 4.27
C CYS A 523 9.91 19.72 5.71
N ASN A 524 9.03 19.77 6.70
CA ASN A 524 9.34 20.31 8.04
C ASN A 524 8.85 19.48 9.23
N GLY A 525 8.29 18.28 9.04
CA GLY A 525 7.87 17.44 10.17
C GLY A 525 6.46 17.70 10.69
N THR A 526 5.83 18.82 10.32
CA THR A 526 4.55 19.21 10.91
C THR A 526 3.38 18.45 10.30
N GLY A 527 2.31 18.26 11.08
CA GLY A 527 1.09 17.61 10.58
C GLY A 527 0.40 18.37 9.44
N ALA A 528 0.79 19.64 9.18
CA ALA A 528 0.33 20.43 8.04
C ALA A 528 0.71 19.80 6.69
N GLN A 529 1.78 19.00 6.67
CA GLN A 529 2.33 18.37 5.47
C GLN A 529 2.10 16.86 5.43
N VAL A 530 1.39 16.32 6.42
CA VAL A 530 1.11 14.89 6.52
C VAL A 530 -0.30 14.64 6.04
N TRP A 531 -0.37 13.86 4.96
CA TRP A 531 -1.57 13.47 4.25
C TRP A 531 -1.67 11.95 4.31
N TYR A 532 -2.88 11.45 4.56
CA TYR A 532 -3.11 10.01 4.59
C TYR A 532 -4.39 9.67 3.87
N SER A 533 -4.42 8.49 3.27
CA SER A 533 -5.66 7.97 2.73
C SER A 533 -6.63 7.63 3.87
N ALA A 534 -7.80 8.26 3.84
CA ALA A 534 -8.95 7.82 4.63
C ALA A 534 -9.91 7.09 3.69
N ALA A 535 -10.18 5.81 3.99
CA ALA A 535 -11.16 5.00 3.27
C ALA A 535 -12.57 5.22 3.81
#